data_AF-A0A926TP00-F1
#
_entry.id   AF-A0A926TP00-F1
#
_cell.length_a   1.000
_cell.length_b   1.000
_cell.length_c   1.000
_cell.angle_alpha   90.00
_cell.angle_beta   90.00
_cell.angle_gamma   90.00
#
_symmetry.space_group_name_H-M   'P 1'
#
loop_
_entity.id
_entity.type
_entity.pdbx_description
1 polymer ?
#
loop_
_entity_poly.entity_id
_entity_poly.type
_entity_poly.pdbx_seq_one_letter_code
_entity_poly.pdbx_strand_id
1 'polypeptide(L)'
;MGLFDRVSRVVRANLNDVVSKAEDPEKILEQTVIDMQEDLVQLRQAVASAIASQKRSQQQYNQAQTEANNWQQRAQLALQKGDENLAREALVRKKTNSETAASLKTQLDQQVTMVDTLKRNLIALEGKISEAKTKKDMLKARASAAKANEQLQNTVGRLGTGSAMGAFERMEDKVLQMEARSQASAELAGADLESQFALLESGNGVDDELAAMKAQLLGPATPQTQAQLPGTATAAPTTAQASATAAADPAVDAELEDLKTKLDQL
;
A
#
# COMPACT_ATOMS: atom_id res chain seq x y z
N MET A 1 -18.10 -31.88 -19.70
CA MET A 1 -16.86 -31.43 -19.04
C MET A 1 -16.24 -30.31 -19.87
N GLY A 2 -16.53 -29.06 -19.50
CA GLY A 2 -16.13 -27.88 -20.29
C GLY A 2 -14.65 -27.52 -20.12
N LEU A 3 -14.11 -26.77 -21.08
CA LEU A 3 -12.76 -26.19 -21.03
C LEU A 3 -12.51 -25.38 -19.74
N PHE A 4 -13.53 -24.70 -19.22
CA PHE A 4 -13.49 -23.99 -17.94
C PHE A 4 -13.18 -24.87 -16.73
N ASP A 5 -13.63 -26.13 -16.74
CA ASP A 5 -13.40 -27.09 -15.67
C ASP A 5 -11.94 -27.58 -15.69
N ARG A 6 -11.33 -27.59 -16.88
CA ARG A 6 -9.90 -27.90 -17.07
C ARG A 6 -9.02 -26.72 -16.69
N VAL A 7 -9.40 -25.49 -17.05
CA VAL A 7 -8.69 -24.26 -16.62
C VAL A 7 -8.78 -24.09 -15.10
N SER A 8 -9.95 -24.25 -14.50
CA SER A 8 -10.17 -24.25 -13.04
C SER A 8 -9.28 -25.28 -12.31
N ARG A 9 -9.14 -26.48 -12.88
CA ARG A 9 -8.34 -27.56 -12.31
C ARG A 9 -6.83 -27.31 -12.44
N VAL A 10 -6.38 -26.74 -13.55
CA VAL A 10 -4.97 -26.33 -13.73
C VAL A 10 -4.61 -25.17 -12.80
N VAL A 11 -5.54 -24.23 -12.58
CA VAL A 11 -5.36 -23.14 -11.60
C VAL A 11 -5.28 -23.69 -10.17
N ARG A 12 -6.16 -24.63 -9.78
CA ARG A 12 -6.10 -25.25 -8.44
C ARG A 12 -4.88 -26.15 -8.20
N ALA A 13 -4.43 -26.89 -9.23
CA ALA A 13 -3.29 -27.79 -9.11
C ALA A 13 -1.95 -27.03 -9.04
N ASN A 14 -1.83 -25.89 -9.73
CA ASN A 14 -0.64 -25.04 -9.65
C ASN A 14 -0.66 -24.07 -8.47
N LEU A 15 -1.82 -23.72 -7.89
CA LEU A 15 -1.87 -22.85 -6.71
C LEU A 15 -1.14 -23.46 -5.52
N ASN A 16 -1.12 -24.78 -5.37
CA ASN A 16 -0.51 -25.42 -4.20
C ASN A 16 1.04 -25.40 -4.24
N ASP A 17 1.64 -25.37 -5.42
CA ASP A 17 3.10 -25.34 -5.62
C ASP A 17 3.67 -23.93 -5.89
N VAL A 18 2.83 -22.98 -6.35
CA VAL A 18 3.24 -21.58 -6.58
C VAL A 18 3.04 -20.70 -5.34
N VAL A 19 2.10 -21.02 -4.45
CA VAL A 19 1.90 -20.28 -3.18
C VAL A 19 3.13 -20.33 -2.27
N SER A 20 3.95 -21.39 -2.36
CA SER A 20 5.18 -21.53 -1.57
C SER A 20 6.43 -20.92 -2.24
N LYS A 21 6.33 -20.44 -3.50
CA LYS A 21 7.45 -19.92 -4.31
C LYS A 21 7.22 -18.56 -4.98
N ALA A 22 6.03 -17.98 -4.89
CA ALA A 22 5.72 -16.66 -5.42
C ALA A 22 6.44 -15.57 -4.61
N GLU A 23 7.50 -14.98 -5.18
CA GLU A 23 8.25 -13.87 -4.57
C GLU A 23 7.39 -12.62 -4.28
N ASP A 24 6.21 -12.47 -4.91
CA ASP A 24 5.27 -11.39 -4.57
C ASP A 24 3.83 -11.70 -5.05
N PRO A 25 2.88 -12.06 -4.16
CA PRO A 25 1.49 -12.36 -4.55
C PRO A 25 0.76 -11.16 -5.16
N GLU A 26 1.18 -9.93 -4.83
CA GLU A 26 0.63 -8.71 -5.42
C GLU A 26 0.92 -8.63 -6.92
N LYS A 27 2.15 -8.95 -7.34
CA LYS A 27 2.56 -8.93 -8.75
C LYS A 27 1.80 -9.95 -9.60
N ILE A 28 1.55 -11.14 -9.05
CA ILE A 28 0.80 -12.19 -9.76
C ILE A 28 -0.64 -11.73 -10.01
N LEU A 29 -1.30 -11.17 -8.99
CA LEU A 29 -2.67 -10.68 -9.14
C LEU A 29 -2.75 -9.50 -10.11
N GLU A 30 -1.77 -8.61 -10.10
CA GLU A 30 -1.66 -7.49 -11.03
C GLU A 30 -1.45 -7.97 -12.48
N GLN A 31 -0.50 -8.87 -12.71
CA GLN A 31 -0.25 -9.45 -14.03
C GLN A 31 -1.48 -10.19 -14.55
N THR A 32 -2.15 -10.98 -13.70
CA THR A 32 -3.36 -11.72 -14.11
C THR A 32 -4.45 -10.78 -14.60
N VAL A 33 -4.64 -9.63 -13.94
CA VAL A 33 -5.64 -8.64 -14.38
C VAL A 33 -5.22 -7.99 -15.70
N ILE A 34 -3.92 -7.73 -15.91
CA ILE A 34 -3.39 -7.19 -17.17
C ILE A 34 -3.65 -8.19 -18.31
N ASP A 35 -3.28 -9.46 -18.13
CA ASP A 35 -3.49 -10.52 -19.13
C ASP A 35 -4.99 -10.63 -19.48
N MET A 36 -5.88 -10.61 -18.48
CA MET A 36 -7.33 -10.61 -18.71
C MET A 36 -7.81 -9.39 -19.51
N GLN A 37 -7.19 -8.22 -19.32
CA GLN A 37 -7.53 -7.01 -20.07
C GLN A 37 -7.04 -7.09 -21.52
N GLU A 38 -5.87 -7.66 -21.76
CA GLU A 38 -5.34 -7.89 -23.11
C GLU A 38 -6.22 -8.91 -23.88
N ASP A 39 -6.56 -10.02 -23.23
CA ASP A 39 -7.50 -11.02 -23.78
C ASP A 39 -8.86 -10.39 -24.09
N LEU A 40 -9.35 -9.47 -23.24
CA LEU A 40 -10.59 -8.74 -23.48
C LEU A 40 -10.50 -7.88 -24.74
N VAL A 41 -9.37 -7.22 -25.00
CA VAL A 41 -9.16 -6.43 -26.23
C VAL A 41 -9.19 -7.33 -27.45
N GLN A 42 -8.50 -8.49 -27.41
CA GLN A 42 -8.51 -9.46 -28.51
C GLN A 42 -9.92 -10.00 -28.76
N LEU A 43 -10.66 -10.33 -27.69
CA LEU A 43 -12.04 -10.78 -27.80
C LEU A 43 -12.94 -9.70 -28.41
N ARG A 44 -12.81 -8.43 -28.00
CA ARG A 44 -13.55 -7.31 -28.60
C ARG A 44 -13.27 -7.20 -30.10
N GLN A 45 -12.02 -7.36 -30.54
CA GLN A 45 -11.66 -7.36 -31.96
C GLN A 45 -12.29 -8.54 -32.70
N ALA A 46 -12.26 -9.74 -32.12
CA ALA A 46 -12.89 -10.93 -32.70
C ALA A 46 -14.42 -10.76 -32.83
N VAL A 47 -15.08 -10.21 -31.82
CA VAL A 47 -16.52 -9.90 -31.85
C VAL A 47 -16.82 -8.84 -32.91
N ALA A 48 -15.99 -7.79 -33.03
CA ALA A 48 -16.14 -6.77 -34.06
C ALA A 48 -16.00 -7.36 -35.47
N SER A 49 -15.04 -8.26 -35.69
CA SER A 49 -14.88 -9.00 -36.95
C SER A 49 -16.09 -9.86 -37.28
N ALA A 50 -16.66 -10.56 -36.28
CA ALA A 50 -17.88 -11.34 -36.45
C ALA A 50 -19.09 -10.46 -36.82
N ILE A 51 -19.24 -9.28 -36.18
CA ILE A 51 -20.29 -8.31 -36.52
C ILE A 51 -20.09 -7.77 -37.95
N ALA A 52 -18.85 -7.50 -38.36
CA ALA A 52 -18.56 -7.05 -39.71
C ALA A 52 -18.91 -8.11 -40.77
N SER A 53 -18.57 -9.38 -40.50
CA SER A 53 -18.97 -10.52 -41.34
C SER A 53 -20.49 -10.64 -41.45
N GLN A 54 -21.20 -10.57 -40.32
CA GLN A 54 -22.67 -10.57 -40.29
C GLN A 54 -23.26 -9.43 -41.13
N LYS A 55 -22.74 -8.20 -41.01
CA LYS A 55 -23.20 -7.05 -41.82
C LYS A 55 -22.96 -7.28 -43.31
N ARG A 56 -21.84 -7.90 -43.69
CA ARG A 56 -21.56 -8.24 -45.09
C ARG A 56 -22.56 -9.26 -45.62
N SER A 57 -22.86 -10.32 -44.87
CA SER A 57 -23.91 -11.30 -45.22
C SER A 57 -25.28 -10.64 -45.35
N GLN A 58 -25.62 -9.73 -44.44
CA GLN A 58 -26.86 -8.95 -44.49
C GLN A 58 -26.96 -8.11 -45.77
N GLN A 59 -25.88 -7.45 -46.18
CA GLN A 59 -25.85 -6.67 -47.41
C GLN A 59 -26.06 -7.56 -48.64
N GLN A 60 -25.42 -8.73 -48.69
CA GLN A 60 -25.61 -9.69 -49.79
C GLN A 60 -27.06 -10.19 -49.85
N TYR A 61 -27.65 -10.52 -48.71
CA TYR A 61 -29.07 -10.89 -48.63
C TYR A 61 -29.98 -9.77 -49.16
N ASN A 62 -29.76 -8.52 -48.70
CA ASN A 62 -30.54 -7.37 -49.13
C ASN A 62 -30.41 -7.12 -50.65
N GLN A 63 -29.21 -7.33 -51.20
CA GLN A 63 -28.96 -7.19 -52.63
C GLN A 63 -29.70 -8.25 -53.44
N ALA A 64 -29.62 -9.53 -53.06
CA ALA A 64 -30.36 -10.61 -53.71
C ALA A 64 -31.88 -10.39 -53.64
N GLN A 65 -32.38 -9.90 -52.49
CA GLN A 65 -33.80 -9.56 -52.32
C GLN A 65 -34.21 -8.40 -53.24
N THR A 66 -33.36 -7.38 -53.37
CA THR A 66 -33.60 -6.24 -54.26
C THR A 66 -33.63 -6.67 -55.71
N GLU A 67 -32.71 -7.54 -56.13
CA GLU A 67 -32.70 -8.12 -57.47
C GLU A 67 -33.95 -8.95 -57.77
N ALA A 68 -34.40 -9.77 -56.82
CA ALA A 68 -35.67 -10.50 -56.96
C ALA A 68 -36.86 -9.55 -57.14
N ASN A 69 -36.92 -8.45 -56.37
CA ASN A 69 -37.97 -7.43 -56.51
C ASN A 69 -37.90 -6.72 -57.87
N ASN A 70 -36.70 -6.40 -58.36
CA ASN A 70 -36.50 -5.79 -59.68
C ASN A 70 -36.97 -6.72 -60.81
N TRP A 71 -36.66 -8.01 -60.73
CA TRP A 71 -37.16 -9.00 -61.69
C TRP A 71 -38.67 -9.17 -61.63
N GLN A 72 -39.28 -9.08 -60.44
CA GLN A 72 -40.73 -9.05 -60.29
C GLN A 72 -41.36 -7.84 -60.99
N GLN A 73 -40.81 -6.64 -60.80
CA GLN A 73 -41.31 -5.43 -61.47
C GLN A 73 -41.16 -5.55 -63.00
N ARG A 74 -40.04 -6.08 -63.49
CA ARG A 74 -39.82 -6.34 -64.92
C ARG A 74 -40.82 -7.36 -65.48
N ALA A 75 -41.12 -8.42 -64.75
CA ALA A 75 -42.13 -9.40 -65.16
C ALA A 75 -43.52 -8.76 -65.25
N GLN A 76 -43.90 -7.92 -64.28
CA GLN A 76 -45.16 -7.17 -64.30
C GLN A 76 -45.25 -6.23 -65.51
N LEU A 77 -44.16 -5.50 -65.81
CA LEU A 77 -44.10 -4.63 -66.98
C LEU A 77 -44.23 -5.39 -68.30
N ALA A 78 -43.57 -6.55 -68.42
CA ALA A 78 -43.67 -7.40 -69.61
C ALA A 78 -45.10 -7.92 -69.81
N LEU A 79 -45.77 -8.34 -68.73
CA LEU A 79 -47.19 -8.74 -68.80
C LEU A 79 -48.11 -7.60 -69.21
N GLN A 80 -47.89 -6.38 -68.68
CA GLN A 80 -48.66 -5.20 -69.07
C GLN A 80 -48.52 -4.86 -70.56
N LYS A 81 -47.38 -5.20 -71.16
CA LYS A 81 -47.10 -5.03 -72.59
C LYS A 81 -47.55 -6.21 -73.46
N GLY A 82 -48.06 -7.29 -72.85
CA GLY A 82 -48.48 -8.50 -73.56
C GLY A 82 -47.36 -9.49 -73.91
N ASP A 83 -46.13 -9.23 -73.47
CA ASP A 83 -44.97 -10.09 -73.76
C ASP A 83 -44.82 -11.22 -72.72
N GLU A 84 -45.65 -12.26 -72.83
CA GLU A 84 -45.66 -13.37 -71.88
C GLU A 84 -44.33 -14.14 -71.81
N ASN A 85 -43.61 -14.27 -72.92
CA ASN A 85 -42.32 -14.97 -72.95
C ASN A 85 -41.29 -14.22 -72.10
N LEU A 86 -41.20 -12.90 -72.27
CA LEU A 86 -40.30 -12.05 -71.49
C LEU A 86 -40.67 -12.05 -70.00
N ALA A 87 -41.97 -12.06 -69.70
CA ALA A 87 -42.46 -12.19 -68.33
C ALA A 87 -42.03 -13.52 -67.69
N ARG A 88 -42.15 -14.65 -68.40
CA ARG A 88 -41.68 -15.96 -67.91
C ARG A 88 -40.19 -15.96 -67.63
N GLU A 89 -39.37 -15.42 -68.53
CA GLU A 89 -37.92 -15.31 -68.31
C GLU A 89 -37.56 -14.46 -67.09
N ALA A 90 -38.23 -13.32 -66.92
CA ALA A 90 -38.05 -12.47 -65.73
C ALA A 90 -38.46 -13.20 -64.44
N LEU A 91 -39.53 -13.99 -64.46
CA LEU A 91 -39.95 -14.81 -63.32
C LEU A 91 -38.96 -15.93 -62.98
N VAL A 92 -38.31 -16.55 -63.98
CA VAL A 92 -37.23 -17.53 -63.74
C VAL A 92 -36.07 -16.85 -63.00
N ARG A 93 -35.64 -15.67 -63.46
CA ARG A 93 -34.56 -14.91 -62.79
C ARG A 93 -34.96 -14.42 -61.40
N LYS A 94 -36.22 -14.02 -61.19
CA LYS A 94 -36.77 -13.72 -59.86
C LYS A 94 -36.63 -14.94 -58.95
N LYS A 95 -37.04 -16.12 -59.42
CA LYS A 95 -37.01 -17.36 -58.63
C LYS A 95 -35.59 -17.68 -58.18
N THR A 96 -34.61 -17.66 -59.08
CA THR A 96 -33.20 -17.88 -58.74
C THR A 96 -32.69 -16.91 -57.69
N ASN A 97 -32.97 -15.61 -57.82
CA ASN A 97 -32.54 -14.61 -56.83
C ASN A 97 -33.26 -14.76 -55.49
N SER A 98 -34.53 -15.15 -55.50
CA SER A 98 -35.30 -15.43 -54.29
C SER A 98 -34.77 -16.67 -53.55
N GLU A 99 -34.34 -17.71 -54.26
CA GLU A 99 -33.71 -18.89 -53.67
C GLU A 99 -32.35 -18.55 -53.05
N THR A 100 -31.54 -17.73 -53.74
CA THR A 100 -30.29 -17.18 -53.20
C THR A 100 -30.53 -16.36 -51.94
N ALA A 101 -31.53 -15.46 -51.96
CA ALA A 101 -31.90 -14.67 -50.78
C ALA A 101 -32.35 -15.56 -49.62
N ALA A 102 -33.14 -16.60 -49.88
CA ALA A 102 -33.57 -17.55 -48.85
C ALA A 102 -32.38 -18.28 -48.20
N SER A 103 -31.43 -18.77 -49.00
CA SER A 103 -30.20 -19.41 -48.50
C SER A 103 -29.36 -18.45 -47.65
N LEU A 104 -29.13 -17.22 -48.13
CA LEU A 104 -28.41 -16.19 -47.39
C LEU A 104 -29.12 -15.81 -46.10
N LYS A 105 -30.46 -15.79 -46.09
CA LYS A 105 -31.26 -15.49 -44.90
C LYS A 105 -31.06 -16.55 -43.81
N THR A 106 -31.07 -17.83 -44.17
CA THR A 106 -30.81 -18.91 -43.21
C THR A 106 -29.42 -18.80 -42.59
N GLN A 107 -28.39 -18.52 -43.40
CA GLN A 107 -27.03 -18.33 -42.90
C GLN A 107 -26.91 -17.08 -42.01
N LEU A 108 -27.54 -15.98 -42.42
CA LEU A 108 -27.59 -14.74 -41.66
C LEU A 108 -28.27 -14.91 -40.30
N ASP A 109 -29.37 -15.66 -40.20
CA ASP A 109 -30.07 -15.91 -38.94
C ASP A 109 -29.21 -16.68 -37.93
N GLN A 110 -28.42 -17.65 -38.43
CA GLN A 110 -27.44 -18.36 -37.63
C GLN A 110 -26.33 -17.42 -37.14
N GLN A 111 -25.82 -16.56 -38.04
CA GLN A 111 -24.79 -15.57 -37.70
C GLN A 111 -25.29 -14.54 -36.67
N VAL A 112 -26.53 -14.06 -36.80
CA VAL A 112 -27.17 -13.14 -35.83
C VAL A 112 -27.17 -13.76 -34.44
N THR A 113 -27.65 -15.01 -34.34
CA THR A 113 -27.72 -15.73 -33.06
C THR A 113 -26.33 -15.93 -32.44
N MET A 114 -25.35 -16.27 -33.26
CA MET A 114 -23.96 -16.43 -32.83
C MET A 114 -23.36 -15.10 -32.34
N VAL A 115 -23.52 -14.02 -33.11
CA VAL A 115 -23.03 -12.69 -32.76
C VAL A 115 -23.67 -12.17 -31.48
N ASP A 116 -24.97 -12.38 -31.29
CA ASP A 116 -25.65 -11.95 -30.07
C ASP A 116 -25.17 -12.74 -28.84
N THR A 117 -24.90 -14.04 -29.01
CA THR A 117 -24.28 -14.85 -27.95
C THR A 117 -22.88 -14.33 -27.62
N LEU A 118 -22.06 -14.01 -28.62
CA LEU A 118 -20.72 -13.44 -28.44
C LEU A 118 -20.77 -12.09 -27.72
N LYS A 119 -21.72 -11.19 -28.06
CA LYS A 119 -21.91 -9.92 -27.37
C LYS A 119 -22.28 -10.10 -25.90
N ARG A 120 -23.20 -11.02 -25.59
CA ARG A 120 -23.59 -11.30 -24.19
C ARG A 120 -22.42 -11.85 -23.40
N ASN A 121 -21.65 -12.77 -23.99
CA ASN A 121 -20.45 -13.34 -23.36
C ASN A 121 -19.38 -12.27 -23.12
N LEU A 122 -19.21 -11.32 -24.05
CA LEU A 122 -18.29 -10.20 -23.90
C LEU A 122 -18.68 -9.33 -22.69
N ILE A 123 -19.95 -8.93 -22.58
CA ILE A 123 -20.44 -8.14 -21.43
C ILE A 123 -20.24 -8.89 -20.11
N ALA A 124 -20.54 -10.20 -20.09
CA ALA A 124 -20.33 -11.03 -18.91
C ALA A 124 -18.83 -11.12 -18.53
N LEU A 125 -17.93 -11.19 -19.51
CA LEU A 125 -16.48 -11.21 -19.26
C LEU A 125 -16.00 -9.85 -18.72
N GLU A 126 -16.49 -8.74 -19.27
CA GLU A 126 -16.20 -7.39 -18.76
C GLU A 126 -16.60 -7.25 -17.29
N GLY A 127 -17.78 -7.74 -16.92
CA GLY A 127 -18.23 -7.79 -15.52
C GLY A 127 -17.28 -8.59 -14.63
N LYS A 128 -16.90 -9.79 -15.05
CA LYS A 128 -15.95 -10.65 -14.30
C LYS A 128 -14.56 -10.03 -14.15
N ILE A 129 -14.09 -9.29 -15.15
CA ILE A 129 -12.82 -8.57 -15.08
C ILE A 129 -12.92 -7.43 -14.07
N SER A 130 -14.05 -6.72 -14.03
CA SER A 130 -14.31 -5.70 -13.01
C SER A 130 -14.30 -6.30 -11.60
N GLU A 131 -14.99 -7.42 -11.39
CA GLU A 131 -14.98 -8.16 -10.12
C GLU A 131 -13.56 -8.62 -9.74
N ALA A 132 -12.79 -9.12 -10.70
CA ALA A 132 -11.40 -9.53 -10.49
C ALA A 132 -10.52 -8.36 -10.06
N LYS A 133 -10.71 -7.16 -10.63
CA LYS A 133 -10.01 -5.93 -10.22
C LYS A 133 -10.33 -5.57 -8.78
N THR A 134 -11.61 -5.51 -8.40
CA THR A 134 -12.00 -5.22 -7.01
C THR A 134 -11.43 -6.24 -6.04
N LYS A 135 -11.43 -7.53 -6.42
CA LYS A 135 -10.85 -8.59 -5.60
C LYS A 135 -9.33 -8.48 -5.48
N LYS A 136 -8.62 -8.12 -6.56
CA LYS A 136 -7.19 -7.80 -6.53
C LYS A 136 -6.91 -6.69 -5.52
N ASP A 137 -7.64 -5.58 -5.60
CA ASP A 137 -7.41 -4.41 -4.73
C ASP A 137 -7.68 -4.75 -3.26
N MET A 138 -8.74 -5.52 -2.97
CA MET A 138 -9.01 -6.05 -1.64
C MET A 138 -7.88 -6.95 -1.13
N LEU A 139 -7.38 -7.87 -1.95
CA LEU A 139 -6.30 -8.78 -1.58
C LEU A 139 -4.98 -8.04 -1.36
N LYS A 140 -4.69 -7.02 -2.18
CA LYS A 140 -3.51 -6.15 -2.02
C LYS A 140 -3.58 -5.35 -0.71
N ALA A 141 -4.73 -4.77 -0.39
CA ALA A 141 -4.93 -4.07 0.89
C ALA A 141 -4.74 -5.02 2.09
N ARG A 142 -5.28 -6.24 1.99
CA ARG A 142 -5.13 -7.26 3.05
C ARG A 142 -3.69 -7.75 3.18
N ALA A 143 -2.97 -7.93 2.07
CA ALA A 143 -1.55 -8.30 2.07
C ALA A 143 -0.70 -7.20 2.72
N SER A 144 -0.93 -5.93 2.37
CA SER A 144 -0.26 -4.77 2.98
C SER A 144 -0.51 -4.69 4.49
N ALA A 145 -1.77 -4.85 4.92
CA ALA A 145 -2.11 -4.87 6.36
C ALA A 145 -1.44 -6.04 7.10
N ALA A 146 -1.41 -7.24 6.50
CA ALA A 146 -0.72 -8.39 7.06
C ALA A 146 0.79 -8.14 7.20
N LYS A 147 1.42 -7.55 6.16
CA LYS A 147 2.84 -7.19 6.17
C LYS A 147 3.17 -6.13 7.22
N ALA A 148 2.30 -5.13 7.40
CA ALA A 148 2.44 -4.12 8.46
C ALA A 148 2.33 -4.74 9.86
N ASN A 149 1.38 -5.65 10.08
CA ASN A 149 1.24 -6.39 11.34
C ASN A 149 2.45 -7.30 11.62
N GLU A 150 2.98 -7.98 10.61
CA GLU A 150 4.17 -8.81 10.74
C GLU A 150 5.40 -7.95 11.10
N GLN A 151 5.58 -6.80 10.44
CA GLN A 151 6.64 -5.84 10.77
C GLN A 151 6.48 -5.29 12.19
N LEU A 152 5.27 -4.97 12.62
CA LEU A 152 4.99 -4.55 14.00
C LEU A 152 5.34 -5.66 14.99
N GLN A 153 4.92 -6.91 14.75
CA GLN A 153 5.22 -8.03 15.64
C GLN A 153 6.73 -8.33 15.69
N ASN A 154 7.42 -8.24 14.55
CA ASN A 154 8.87 -8.43 14.48
C ASN A 154 9.62 -7.30 15.20
N THR A 155 9.16 -6.04 15.07
CA THR A 155 9.77 -4.91 15.79
C THR A 155 9.46 -4.95 17.29
N VAL A 156 8.23 -5.29 17.69
CA VAL A 156 7.86 -5.50 19.10
C VAL A 156 8.59 -6.70 19.69
N GLY A 157 8.78 -7.80 18.97
CA GLY A 157 9.62 -8.92 19.43
C GLY A 157 11.11 -8.56 19.50
N ARG A 158 11.57 -7.62 18.67
CA ARG A 158 12.95 -7.10 18.71
C ARG A 158 13.16 -6.07 19.84
N LEU A 159 12.16 -5.24 20.14
CA LEU A 159 12.21 -4.24 21.22
C LEU A 159 11.83 -4.84 22.58
N GLY A 160 10.81 -5.67 22.59
CA GLY A 160 10.23 -6.35 23.74
C GLY A 160 10.78 -7.75 23.89
N THR A 161 11.78 -7.88 24.77
CA THR A 161 12.08 -8.98 25.72
C THR A 161 13.57 -9.07 26.11
N GLY A 162 14.34 -7.95 26.11
CA GLY A 162 15.62 -8.00 26.85
C GLY A 162 16.63 -6.87 26.61
N SER A 163 16.53 -6.11 25.52
CA SER A 163 17.61 -5.18 25.19
C SER A 163 17.54 -3.84 25.94
N ALA A 164 16.36 -3.24 26.10
CA ALA A 164 16.25 -1.90 26.71
C ALA A 164 16.06 -1.98 28.23
N MET A 165 15.03 -2.69 28.72
CA MET A 165 14.85 -2.93 30.17
C MET A 165 16.02 -3.70 30.80
N GLY A 166 16.52 -4.75 30.13
CA GLY A 166 17.70 -5.48 30.63
C GLY A 166 19.01 -4.68 30.55
N ALA A 167 19.08 -3.59 29.77
CA ALA A 167 20.21 -2.67 29.83
C ALA A 167 20.08 -1.69 31.01
N PHE A 168 18.87 -1.29 31.37
CA PHE A 168 18.59 -0.50 32.57
C PHE A 168 18.90 -1.28 33.85
N GLU A 169 18.43 -2.52 33.99
CA GLU A 169 18.75 -3.39 35.14
C GLU A 169 20.26 -3.61 35.31
N ARG A 170 20.99 -3.87 34.21
CA ARG A 170 22.46 -4.00 34.25
C ARG A 170 23.17 -2.71 34.67
N MET A 171 22.60 -1.56 34.35
CA MET A 171 23.14 -0.26 34.75
C MET A 171 22.86 0.00 36.22
N GLU A 172 21.67 -0.34 36.69
CA GLU A 172 21.26 -0.26 38.11
C GLU A 172 22.17 -1.12 39.00
N ASP A 173 22.37 -2.40 38.64
CA ASP A 173 23.30 -3.30 39.36
C ASP A 173 24.73 -2.74 39.44
N LYS A 174 25.19 -2.12 38.35
CA LYS A 174 26.54 -1.56 38.29
C LYS A 174 26.67 -0.29 39.14
N VAL A 175 25.63 0.54 39.19
CA VAL A 175 25.57 1.70 40.08
C VAL A 175 25.57 1.25 41.53
N LEU A 176 24.72 0.29 41.90
CA LEU A 176 24.69 -0.29 43.25
C LEU A 176 26.05 -0.88 43.65
N GLN A 177 26.74 -1.57 42.74
CA GLN A 177 28.07 -2.11 43.02
C GLN A 177 29.14 -1.00 43.19
N MET A 178 29.04 0.10 42.43
CA MET A 178 29.92 1.26 42.60
C MET A 178 29.66 1.96 43.94
N GLU A 179 28.40 2.13 44.33
CA GLU A 179 28.02 2.68 45.63
C GLU A 179 28.51 1.81 46.79
N ALA A 180 28.29 0.50 46.71
CA ALA A 180 28.77 -0.46 47.71
C ALA A 180 30.31 -0.45 47.82
N ARG A 181 31.04 -0.35 46.69
CA ARG A 181 32.50 -0.19 46.70
C ARG A 181 32.94 1.14 47.30
N SER A 182 32.22 2.23 47.01
CA SER A 182 32.50 3.54 47.59
C SER A 182 32.30 3.51 49.10
N GLN A 183 31.21 2.92 49.58
CA GLN A 183 30.92 2.74 51.00
C GLN A 183 31.99 1.87 51.68
N ALA A 184 32.31 0.71 51.11
CA ALA A 184 33.38 -0.15 51.63
C ALA A 184 34.74 0.54 51.66
N SER A 185 35.08 1.35 50.64
CA SER A 185 36.32 2.13 50.62
C SER A 185 36.33 3.26 51.66
N ALA A 186 35.18 3.88 51.93
CA ALA A 186 35.04 4.89 52.98
C ALA A 186 35.15 4.27 54.38
N GLU A 187 34.59 3.07 54.59
CA GLU A 187 34.78 2.31 55.83
C GLU A 187 36.24 1.86 56.00
N LEU A 188 36.91 1.41 54.94
CA LEU A 188 38.30 0.99 54.99
C LEU A 188 39.25 2.18 55.19
N ALA A 189 38.99 3.33 54.55
CA ALA A 189 39.73 4.56 54.79
C ALA A 189 39.45 5.15 56.18
N GLY A 190 38.22 5.02 56.69
CA GLY A 190 37.88 5.34 58.07
C GLY A 190 38.61 4.45 59.07
N ALA A 191 38.66 3.14 58.82
CA ALA A 191 39.42 2.18 59.63
C ALA A 191 40.94 2.42 59.54
N ASP A 192 41.46 2.81 58.38
CA ASP A 192 42.87 3.17 58.20
C ASP A 192 43.21 4.48 58.92
N LEU A 193 42.36 5.52 58.83
CA LEU A 193 42.52 6.76 59.60
C LEU A 193 42.48 6.48 61.11
N GLU A 194 41.48 5.72 61.58
CA GLU A 194 41.34 5.33 62.99
C GLU A 194 42.55 4.50 63.45
N SER A 195 43.07 3.61 62.61
CA SER A 195 44.29 2.84 62.90
C SER A 195 45.54 3.71 62.93
N GLN A 196 45.64 4.72 62.07
CA GLN A 196 46.74 5.71 62.08
C GLN A 196 46.66 6.61 63.32
N PHE A 197 45.47 6.99 63.77
CA PHE A 197 45.27 7.69 65.05
C PHE A 197 45.59 6.81 66.26
N ALA A 198 45.15 5.55 66.28
CA ALA A 198 45.49 4.60 67.34
C ALA A 198 47.00 4.28 67.38
N LEU A 199 47.68 4.27 66.23
CA LEU A 199 49.13 4.09 66.16
C LEU A 199 49.89 5.36 66.60
N LEU A 200 49.33 6.55 66.34
CA LEU A 200 49.82 7.81 66.91
C LEU A 200 49.64 7.85 68.43
N GLU A 201 48.49 7.39 68.94
CA GLU A 201 48.24 7.27 70.39
C GLU A 201 49.11 6.19 71.05
N SER A 202 49.51 5.16 70.30
CA SER A 202 50.38 4.07 70.77
C SER A 202 51.88 4.37 70.62
N GLY A 203 52.27 5.40 69.87
CA GLY A 203 53.65 5.62 69.41
C GLY A 203 54.23 6.97 69.82
N ASN A 204 54.70 7.07 71.06
CA ASN A 204 55.48 8.18 71.65
C ASN A 204 54.67 9.47 71.93
N GLY A 205 54.73 10.12 73.08
CA GLY A 205 55.69 9.96 74.17
C GLY A 205 55.15 10.64 75.43
N VAL A 206 54.86 9.81 76.43
CA VAL A 206 54.86 10.20 77.84
C VAL A 206 56.27 10.66 78.28
N ASP A 207 57.29 10.47 77.42
CA ASP A 207 58.64 11.06 77.54
C ASP A 207 58.75 12.51 77.01
N ASP A 208 57.85 12.99 76.14
CA ASP A 208 57.85 14.40 75.69
C ASP A 208 57.38 15.36 76.80
N GLU A 209 56.59 14.86 77.77
CA GLU A 209 56.24 15.60 78.99
C GLU A 209 57.45 15.84 79.92
N LEU A 210 58.56 15.11 79.74
CA LEU A 210 59.82 15.34 80.45
C LEU A 210 60.70 16.39 79.73
N ALA A 211 60.58 16.51 78.41
CA ALA A 211 61.19 17.59 77.62
C ALA A 211 60.46 18.93 77.81
N ALA A 212 59.15 18.91 78.08
CA ALA A 212 58.36 20.07 78.48
C ALA A 212 58.90 20.77 79.74
N MET A 213 59.72 20.12 80.57
CA MET A 213 60.38 20.74 81.74
C MET A 213 61.69 21.49 81.40
N LYS A 214 62.30 21.25 80.22
CA LYS A 214 63.56 21.87 79.80
C LYS A 214 63.39 23.01 78.79
N ALA A 215 62.25 23.05 78.10
CA ALA A 215 61.89 24.13 77.19
C ALA A 215 61.09 25.26 77.88
N GLN A 216 61.07 25.27 79.21
CA GLN A 216 60.73 26.39 80.08
C GLN A 216 61.71 27.59 79.95
N LEU A 217 62.20 27.87 78.75
CA LEU A 217 63.18 28.93 78.51
C LEU A 217 62.90 29.84 77.30
N LEU A 218 62.05 29.47 76.34
CA LEU A 218 61.78 30.36 75.20
C LEU A 218 60.35 30.16 74.67
N GLY A 219 59.38 30.90 75.21
CA GLY A 219 58.10 31.15 74.53
C GLY A 219 58.19 32.39 73.62
N PRO A 220 57.06 32.91 73.12
CA PRO A 220 55.83 32.28 72.63
C PRO A 220 55.47 32.82 71.21
N ALA A 221 54.52 32.26 70.45
CA ALA A 221 53.14 32.75 70.28
C ALA A 221 52.81 32.72 68.75
N THR A 222 52.00 31.80 68.19
CA THR A 222 50.52 31.71 68.15
C THR A 222 49.83 32.74 67.20
N PRO A 223 48.56 32.57 66.78
CA PRO A 223 47.88 31.40 66.18
C PRO A 223 46.66 31.79 65.25
N GLN A 224 45.78 30.80 64.98
CA GLN A 224 44.30 30.85 64.76
C GLN A 224 43.76 31.14 63.35
N THR A 225 42.91 30.28 62.72
CA THR A 225 41.56 29.72 63.05
C THR A 225 40.41 30.70 62.81
N GLN A 226 39.46 30.33 61.93
CA GLN A 226 37.97 30.47 62.01
C GLN A 226 37.37 30.31 60.59
N ALA A 227 36.44 29.39 60.33
CA ALA A 227 35.03 29.33 60.71
C ALA A 227 34.11 30.33 59.97
N GLN A 228 33.13 29.75 59.26
CA GLN A 228 31.75 30.21 58.99
C GLN A 228 31.43 31.36 58.00
N LEU A 229 30.47 31.01 57.11
CA LEU A 229 29.58 31.81 56.24
C LEU A 229 28.89 32.97 56.99
N PRO A 230 28.35 34.07 56.37
CA PRO A 230 27.21 34.04 55.41
C PRO A 230 27.01 35.28 54.47
N GLY A 231 25.90 35.29 53.69
CA GLY A 231 25.16 36.51 53.29
C GLY A 231 25.46 37.07 51.90
N THR A 232 24.60 36.87 50.90
CA THR A 232 23.42 37.71 50.50
C THR A 232 23.69 38.78 49.45
N ALA A 233 22.79 38.78 48.45
CA ALA A 233 22.31 39.93 47.68
C ALA A 233 23.29 40.41 46.56
N THR A 234 22.87 40.96 45.42
CA THR A 234 21.58 41.47 44.96
C THR A 234 21.64 41.66 43.44
N ALA A 235 20.46 41.72 42.83
CA ALA A 235 20.10 42.70 41.80
C ALA A 235 20.72 42.56 40.39
N ALA A 236 19.81 42.17 39.49
CA ALA A 236 19.52 42.74 38.16
C ALA A 236 19.58 44.30 38.12
N PRO A 237 19.24 45.03 37.02
CA PRO A 237 18.59 44.61 35.78
C PRO A 237 19.06 45.35 34.49
N THR A 238 18.23 45.18 33.44
CA THR A 238 17.94 46.17 32.35
C THR A 238 18.82 45.99 31.09
N THR A 239 18.33 45.84 29.86
CA THR A 239 17.07 46.30 29.22
C THR A 239 16.82 45.58 27.88
N ALA A 240 15.55 45.18 27.68
CA ALA A 240 14.61 45.48 26.57
C ALA A 240 14.81 45.09 25.08
N GLN A 241 13.62 44.88 24.48
CA GLN A 241 13.17 44.82 23.07
C GLN A 241 13.26 43.45 22.36
N ALA A 242 12.22 42.91 21.69
CA ALA A 242 10.85 43.35 21.42
C ALA A 242 9.96 42.17 20.95
N SER A 243 8.65 42.26 21.23
CA SER A 243 7.44 41.89 20.43
C SER A 243 7.47 40.62 19.54
N ALA A 244 6.72 39.56 19.88
CA ALA A 244 5.28 39.31 19.60
C ALA A 244 4.96 38.90 18.15
N THR A 245 4.23 37.78 17.97
CA THR A 245 3.03 37.48 17.12
C THR A 245 2.98 35.94 16.87
N ALA A 246 2.06 35.17 17.44
CA ALA A 246 0.71 34.78 16.95
C ALA A 246 0.73 34.21 15.51
N ALA A 247 0.52 32.91 15.27
CA ALA A 247 -0.73 32.12 15.33
C ALA A 247 -1.64 32.27 14.09
N ALA A 248 -1.93 31.10 13.49
CA ALA A 248 -3.04 30.74 12.60
C ALA A 248 -3.04 31.28 11.15
N ASP A 249 -2.77 30.39 10.20
CA ASP A 249 -3.03 30.53 8.76
C ASP A 249 -4.51 30.26 8.43
N PRO A 250 -5.25 31.22 7.84
CA PRO A 250 -6.60 31.06 7.31
C PRO A 250 -6.58 30.99 5.76
N ALA A 251 -5.69 30.17 5.18
CA ALA A 251 -5.44 30.16 3.74
C ALA A 251 -5.97 28.93 2.98
N VAL A 252 -6.83 28.09 3.58
CA VAL A 252 -7.35 26.88 2.92
C VAL A 252 -8.88 26.91 2.73
N ASP A 253 -9.60 27.82 3.39
CA ASP A 253 -11.05 27.97 3.21
C ASP A 253 -11.44 28.91 2.04
N ALA A 254 -10.50 29.70 1.51
CA ALA A 254 -10.74 30.58 0.36
C ALA A 254 -10.73 29.85 -0.99
N GLU A 255 -10.09 28.68 -1.10
CA GLU A 255 -10.03 27.92 -2.36
C GLU A 255 -11.27 27.03 -2.60
N LEU A 256 -12.11 26.83 -1.57
CA LEU A 256 -13.34 26.02 -1.66
C LEU A 256 -14.59 26.81 -2.11
N GLU A 257 -14.58 28.14 -2.03
CA GLU A 257 -15.68 28.98 -2.54
C GLU A 257 -15.54 29.33 -4.03
N ASP A 258 -14.30 29.46 -4.53
CA ASP A 258 -14.03 29.76 -5.94
C ASP A 258 -14.32 28.59 -6.91
N LEU A 259 -14.41 27.35 -6.39
CA LEU A 259 -14.79 26.17 -7.18
C LEU A 259 -16.30 25.93 -7.22
N LYS A 260 -17.07 26.47 -6.26
CA LYS A 260 -18.54 26.37 -6.25
C LYS A 260 -19.20 27.37 -7.19
N THR A 261 -18.65 28.59 -7.29
CA THR A 261 -19.15 29.64 -8.18
C THR A 261 -18.92 29.33 -9.66
N LYS A 262 -17.92 28.51 -10.00
CA LYS A 262 -17.65 28.04 -11.38
C LYS A 262 -18.51 26.86 -11.83
N LEU A 263 -19.24 26.21 -10.93
CA LEU A 263 -20.11 25.07 -11.25
C LEU A 263 -21.58 25.45 -11.45
N ASP A 264 -21.99 26.64 -11.00
CA ASP A 264 -23.34 27.21 -11.21
C ASP A 264 -23.46 28.06 -12.50
N GLN A 265 -22.38 28.21 -13.27
CA GLN A 265 -22.36 28.94 -14.56
C GLN A 265 -22.12 28.03 -15.78
N LEU A 266 -22.29 26.72 -15.63
CA LEU A 266 -22.34 25.71 -16.70
C LEU A 266 -23.67 24.95 -16.65
#